data_AF-A0A9J6DXK0-F1
#
_entry.id   AF-A0A9J6DXK0-F1
#
_cell.length_a   1.000
_cell.length_b   1.000
_cell.length_c   1.000
_cell.angle_alpha   90.00
_cell.angle_beta   90.00
_cell.angle_gamma   90.00
#
_symmetry.space_group_name_H-M   'P 1'
#
loop_
_entity.id
_entity.type
_entity.pdbx_description
1 polymer ?
#
loop_
_entity_poly.entity_id
_entity_poly.type
_entity_poly.pdbx_seq_one_letter_code
_entity_poly.pdbx_strand_id
1 'polypeptide(L)'
;MIPGFSSDFMTKGNEQESMGRLKKLMTIMDSMNDQELDHREGAKLFSRQTGRVTRVARGAGVTSREVQELLAQYTKFAAMVKKMGGIKGLFKGGDMAKNVNQAQMNKLNQQMAKMMDPRVLHQMGGFSGLQNMMRQLQGAASGNVNNLMNMGK
;
A
#
# COMPACT_ATOMS: atom_id res chain seq x y z
N MET A 1 2.35 -5.50 1.70
CA MET A 1 2.76 -4.93 3.01
C MET A 1 2.29 -3.49 3.04
N ILE A 2 1.53 -3.07 4.05
CA ILE A 2 1.08 -1.68 4.22
C ILE A 2 2.17 -0.97 5.04
N PRO A 3 2.98 -0.07 4.46
CA PRO A 3 3.97 0.64 5.26
C PRO A 3 3.28 1.52 6.32
N GLY A 4 3.85 1.64 7.52
CA GLY A 4 3.22 2.32 8.65
C GLY A 4 2.46 1.39 9.62
N PHE A 5 2.13 0.19 9.16
CA PHE A 5 2.14 -0.99 10.02
C PHE A 5 3.58 -1.54 9.95
N SER A 6 4.22 -1.81 11.09
CA SER A 6 5.55 -2.42 11.09
C SER A 6 5.53 -3.68 10.19
N SER A 7 6.65 -3.99 9.55
CA SER A 7 6.83 -5.23 8.78
C SER A 7 6.36 -6.47 9.56
N ASP A 8 6.38 -6.40 10.90
CA ASP A 8 5.91 -7.41 11.85
C ASP A 8 4.40 -7.68 11.82
N PHE A 9 3.61 -6.79 11.20
CA PHE A 9 2.15 -6.94 11.15
C PHE A 9 1.69 -8.00 10.14
N MET A 10 2.55 -8.38 9.18
CA MET A 10 2.25 -9.42 8.19
C MET A 10 3.43 -10.37 7.96
N THR A 11 4.37 -10.47 8.91
CA THR A 11 5.33 -11.58 8.91
C THR A 11 4.56 -12.86 9.24
N LYS A 12 4.68 -13.86 8.36
CA LYS A 12 4.13 -15.21 8.59
C LYS A 12 4.61 -15.68 9.97
N GLY A 13 3.68 -15.83 10.93
CA GLY A 13 3.97 -16.17 12.33
C GLY A 13 3.38 -15.22 13.39
N ASN A 14 3.09 -13.95 13.05
CA ASN A 14 2.57 -12.94 14.00
C ASN A 14 1.10 -12.54 13.74
N GLU A 15 0.34 -13.36 13.02
CA GLU A 15 -1.02 -13.03 12.58
C GLU A 15 -1.99 -12.85 13.75
N GLN A 16 -1.85 -13.67 14.80
CA GLN A 16 -2.72 -13.61 15.97
C GLN A 16 -2.47 -12.35 16.82
N GLU A 17 -1.21 -11.94 16.98
CA GLU A 17 -0.85 -10.68 17.65
C GLU A 17 -1.34 -9.47 16.84
N SER A 18 -1.20 -9.53 15.51
CA SER A 18 -1.68 -8.51 14.59
C SER A 18 -3.19 -8.34 14.65
N MET A 19 -3.94 -9.44 14.70
CA MET A 19 -5.39 -9.44 14.93
C MET A 19 -5.77 -8.87 16.30
N GLY A 20 -5.05 -9.24 17.36
CA GLY A 20 -5.27 -8.68 18.70
C GLY A 20 -5.06 -7.16 18.73
N ARG A 21 -4.04 -6.68 18.02
CA ARG A 21 -3.78 -5.24 17.88
C ARG A 21 -4.87 -4.52 17.10
N LEU A 22 -5.35 -5.07 15.98
CA LEU A 22 -6.47 -4.50 15.24
C LEU A 22 -7.72 -4.40 16.10
N LYS A 23 -8.05 -5.47 16.83
CA LYS A 23 -9.21 -5.48 17.72
C LYS A 23 -9.10 -4.38 18.78
N LYS A 24 -7.93 -4.22 19.40
CA LYS A 24 -7.69 -3.12 20.34
C LYS A 24 -7.89 -1.76 19.68
N LEU A 25 -7.38 -1.54 18.48
CA LEU A 25 -7.58 -0.27 17.75
C LEU A 25 -9.07 -0.02 17.48
N MET A 26 -9.84 -1.04 17.09
CA MET A 26 -11.29 -0.94 16.89
C MET A 26 -11.99 -0.55 18.19
N THR A 27 -11.68 -1.22 19.31
CA THR A 27 -12.27 -0.89 20.62
C THR A 27 -11.95 0.53 21.09
N ILE A 28 -10.75 1.05 20.79
CA ILE A 28 -10.42 2.46 21.07
C ILE A 28 -11.27 3.41 20.20
N MET A 29 -11.44 3.09 18.92
CA MET A 29 -12.28 3.89 18.00
C MET A 29 -13.77 3.83 18.38
N ASP A 30 -14.27 2.71 18.90
CA ASP A 30 -15.64 2.57 19.41
C ASP A 30 -15.94 3.51 20.59
N SER A 31 -14.90 3.98 21.31
CA SER A 31 -15.03 4.96 22.40
C SER A 31 -14.95 6.43 21.93
N MET A 32 -14.74 6.66 20.64
CA MET A 32 -14.81 7.97 20.01
C MET A 32 -16.26 8.28 19.60
N ASN A 33 -16.59 9.56 19.49
CA ASN A 33 -17.89 9.98 18.93
C ASN A 33 -17.78 10.25 17.42
N ASP A 34 -18.93 10.32 16.74
CA ASP A 34 -19.01 10.58 15.30
C ASP A 34 -18.23 11.82 14.87
N GLN A 35 -18.32 12.91 15.66
CA GLN A 35 -17.57 14.13 15.38
C GLN A 35 -16.06 13.93 15.41
N GLU A 36 -15.54 13.07 16.28
CA GLU A 36 -14.11 12.75 16.37
C GLU A 36 -13.66 11.85 15.22
N LEU A 37 -14.49 10.89 14.82
CA LEU A 37 -14.23 9.94 13.75
C LEU A 37 -14.26 10.61 12.36
N ASP A 38 -15.24 11.49 12.14
CA ASP A 38 -15.43 12.19 10.86
C ASP A 38 -14.60 13.49 10.76
N HIS A 39 -13.89 13.87 11.81
CA HIS A 39 -13.09 15.09 11.79
C HIS A 39 -11.92 14.97 10.81
N ARG A 40 -11.87 15.87 9.81
CA ARG A 40 -10.80 15.93 8.81
C ARG A 40 -9.39 15.98 9.42
N GLU A 41 -9.26 16.62 10.57
CA GLU A 41 -8.01 16.70 11.34
C GLU A 41 -8.16 16.04 12.72
N GLY A 42 -8.73 14.83 12.80
CA GLY A 42 -9.01 14.13 14.05
C GLY A 42 -7.83 14.12 15.03
N ALA A 43 -6.62 13.76 14.57
CA ALA A 43 -5.42 13.80 15.40
C ALA A 43 -5.17 15.17 16.06
N LYS A 44 -5.37 16.28 15.34
CA LYS A 44 -5.21 17.64 15.89
C LYS A 44 -6.31 17.98 16.90
N LEU A 45 -7.54 17.50 16.70
CA LEU A 45 -8.65 17.70 17.63
C LEU A 45 -8.30 17.12 19.01
N PHE A 46 -7.77 15.89 19.04
CA PHE A 46 -7.32 15.24 20.28
C PHE A 46 -6.12 15.93 20.93
N SER A 47 -5.21 16.53 20.14
CA SER A 47 -4.10 17.32 20.70
C SER A 47 -4.56 18.63 21.36
N ARG A 48 -5.59 19.28 20.80
CA ARG A 48 -6.13 20.55 21.35
C ARG A 48 -7.00 20.33 22.57
N GLN A 49 -7.71 19.20 22.63
CA GLN A 49 -8.66 18.88 23.70
C GLN A 49 -8.24 17.56 24.37
N THR A 50 -7.23 17.64 25.23
CA THR A 50 -6.64 16.47 25.91
C THR A 50 -7.65 15.68 26.75
N GLY A 51 -8.73 16.32 27.22
CA GLY A 51 -9.84 15.63 27.90
C GLY A 51 -10.49 14.53 27.06
N ARG A 52 -10.48 14.63 25.72
CA ARG A 52 -10.97 13.58 24.82
C ARG A 52 -10.12 12.32 24.90
N VAL A 53 -8.80 12.47 25.00
CA VAL A 53 -7.87 11.33 25.16
C VAL A 53 -8.20 10.58 26.45
N THR A 54 -8.38 11.30 27.56
CA THR A 54 -8.73 10.68 28.85
C THR A 54 -10.07 9.96 28.81
N ARG A 55 -11.08 10.56 28.16
CA ARG A 55 -12.42 9.95 28.02
C ARG A 55 -12.36 8.66 27.19
N VAL A 56 -11.71 8.71 26.02
CA VAL A 56 -11.55 7.54 25.14
C VAL A 56 -10.76 6.43 25.84
N ALA A 57 -9.66 6.78 26.52
CA ALA A 57 -8.85 5.82 27.26
C ALA A 57 -9.67 5.08 28.33
N ARG A 58 -10.47 5.81 29.11
CA ARG A 58 -11.37 5.23 30.11
C ARG A 58 -12.46 4.37 29.49
N GLY A 59 -13.10 4.83 28.41
CA GLY A 59 -14.17 4.09 27.73
C GLY A 59 -13.69 2.77 27.12
N ALA A 60 -12.48 2.76 26.56
CA ALA A 60 -11.90 1.58 25.94
C ALA A 60 -11.11 0.67 26.90
N GLY A 61 -10.96 1.06 28.17
CA GLY A 61 -10.15 0.32 29.15
C GLY A 61 -8.66 0.28 28.82
N VAL A 62 -8.13 1.35 28.22
CA VAL A 62 -6.72 1.48 27.80
C VAL A 62 -6.05 2.67 28.47
N THR A 63 -4.73 2.77 28.31
CA THR A 63 -3.98 3.93 28.78
C THR A 63 -4.08 5.10 27.80
N SER A 64 -3.94 6.34 28.30
CA SER A 64 -3.87 7.54 27.45
C SER A 64 -2.76 7.46 26.39
N ARG A 65 -1.67 6.75 26.71
CA ARG A 65 -0.56 6.52 25.79
C ARG A 65 -0.98 5.67 24.59
N GLU A 66 -1.75 4.60 24.80
CA GLU A 66 -2.26 3.75 23.71
C GLU A 66 -3.17 4.53 22.76
N VAL A 67 -3.98 5.46 23.27
CA VAL A 67 -4.78 6.37 22.44
C VAL A 67 -3.88 7.29 21.61
N GLN A 68 -2.82 7.86 22.20
CA GLN A 68 -1.85 8.68 21.48
C GLN A 68 -1.09 7.89 20.41
N GLU A 69 -0.74 6.63 20.69
CA GLU A 69 -0.11 5.73 19.73
C GLU A 69 -1.03 5.44 18.54
N LEU A 70 -2.33 5.21 18.77
CA LEU A 70 -3.33 5.10 17.71
C LEU A 70 -3.38 6.36 16.84
N LEU A 71 -3.42 7.55 17.44
CA LEU A 71 -3.47 8.82 16.70
C LEU A 71 -2.20 9.06 15.87
N ALA A 72 -1.04 8.66 16.40
CA ALA A 72 0.22 8.71 15.67
C ALA A 72 0.23 7.74 14.48
N GLN A 73 -0.29 6.53 14.65
CA GLN A 73 -0.46 5.55 13.56
C GLN A 73 -1.44 6.04 12.49
N TYR A 74 -2.57 6.59 12.90
CA TYR A 74 -3.55 7.21 12.01
C TYR A 74 -2.91 8.30 11.14
N THR A 75 -2.10 9.18 11.73
CA THR A 75 -1.42 10.26 10.99
C THR A 75 -0.48 9.72 9.91
N LYS A 76 0.28 8.66 10.23
CA LYS A 76 1.16 7.99 9.26
C LYS A 76 0.36 7.31 8.15
N PHE A 77 -0.72 6.63 8.52
CA PHE A 77 -1.60 5.95 7.58
C PHE A 77 -2.32 6.94 6.65
N ALA A 78 -2.82 8.06 7.16
CA ALA A 78 -3.43 9.12 6.36
C ALA A 78 -2.44 9.69 5.32
N ALA A 79 -1.17 9.91 5.71
CA ALA A 79 -0.13 10.34 4.78
C ALA A 79 0.14 9.31 3.67
N MET A 80 0.10 8.03 4.01
CA MET A 80 0.21 6.93 3.04
C MET A 80 -0.95 6.90 2.06
N VAL A 81 -2.17 6.89 2.58
CA VAL A 81 -3.40 6.88 1.78
C VAL A 81 -3.37 8.06 0.81
N LYS A 82 -2.97 9.25 1.27
CA LYS A 82 -2.80 10.42 0.40
C LYS A 82 -1.74 10.19 -0.69
N LYS A 83 -0.57 9.63 -0.34
CA LYS A 83 0.52 9.34 -1.29
C LYS A 83 0.13 8.30 -2.35
N MET A 84 -0.74 7.36 -2.01
CA MET A 84 -1.23 6.31 -2.92
C MET A 84 -2.49 6.72 -3.70
N GLY A 85 -2.94 7.97 -3.62
CA GLY A 85 -4.12 8.44 -4.37
C GLY A 85 -5.46 8.02 -3.74
N GLY A 86 -5.49 7.86 -2.43
CA GLY A 86 -6.66 7.48 -1.64
C GLY A 86 -6.74 5.99 -1.32
N ILE A 87 -7.78 5.63 -0.59
CA ILE A 87 -8.07 4.24 -0.18
C ILE A 87 -8.15 3.33 -1.41
N LYS A 88 -8.79 3.81 -2.49
CA LYS A 88 -8.87 3.08 -3.76
C LYS A 88 -7.49 2.71 -4.32
N GLY A 89 -6.49 3.60 -4.23
CA GLY A 89 -5.15 3.29 -4.73
C GLY A 89 -4.37 2.32 -3.85
N LEU A 90 -4.60 2.34 -2.54
CA LEU A 90 -4.00 1.39 -1.60
C LEU A 90 -4.57 -0.03 -1.78
N PHE A 91 -5.90 -0.17 -1.92
CA PHE A 91 -6.56 -1.48 -2.05
C PHE A 91 -6.53 -2.07 -3.47
N LYS A 92 -6.30 -1.25 -4.50
CA LYS A 92 -6.02 -1.74 -5.86
C LYS A 92 -4.63 -2.37 -6.00
N GLY A 93 -3.81 -2.29 -4.94
CA GLY A 93 -2.46 -2.86 -4.83
C GLY A 93 -2.37 -4.38 -4.60
N GLY A 94 -3.48 -5.12 -4.67
CA GLY A 94 -3.44 -6.58 -4.84
C GLY A 94 -2.90 -7.01 -6.21
N ASP A 95 -2.88 -6.07 -7.17
CA ASP A 95 -2.37 -6.23 -8.53
C ASP A 95 -1.30 -5.15 -8.78
N MET A 96 -0.23 -5.15 -7.98
CA MET A 96 0.94 -4.25 -8.15
C MET A 96 1.58 -4.36 -9.54
N ALA A 97 1.31 -5.45 -10.28
CA ALA A 97 1.75 -5.63 -11.66
C ALA A 97 0.92 -4.83 -12.69
N LYS A 98 -0.32 -4.45 -12.39
CA LYS A 98 -1.24 -3.82 -13.36
C LYS A 98 -1.48 -2.33 -13.18
N ASN A 99 -1.04 -1.74 -12.06
CA ASN A 99 -1.15 -0.29 -11.80
C ASN A 99 0.20 0.43 -11.78
N VAL A 100 1.18 -0.03 -12.55
CA VAL A 100 2.31 0.85 -12.87
C VAL A 100 1.77 1.92 -13.82
N ASN A 101 1.37 3.07 -13.25
CA ASN A 101 0.91 4.23 -13.98
C ASN A 101 1.92 4.55 -15.10
N GLN A 102 1.49 4.87 -16.31
CA GLN A 102 2.38 5.04 -17.48
C GLN A 102 3.50 6.05 -17.21
N ALA A 103 3.23 7.09 -16.42
CA ALA A 103 4.24 8.05 -15.97
C ALA A 103 5.29 7.44 -15.00
N GLN A 104 4.87 6.50 -14.15
CA GLN A 104 5.75 5.76 -13.24
C GLN A 104 6.52 4.66 -13.98
N MET A 105 5.92 4.02 -14.98
CA MET A 105 6.62 3.14 -15.93
C MET A 105 7.68 3.93 -16.68
N ASN A 106 7.38 5.14 -17.17
CA ASN A 106 8.37 5.95 -17.88
C ASN A 106 9.54 6.32 -16.97
N LYS A 107 9.27 6.62 -15.69
CA LYS A 107 10.32 6.94 -14.72
C LYS A 107 11.12 5.71 -14.30
N LEU A 108 10.46 4.56 -14.15
CA LEU A 108 11.09 3.27 -13.88
C LEU A 108 11.92 2.81 -15.07
N ASN A 109 11.42 2.97 -16.30
CA ASN A 109 12.11 2.67 -17.54
C ASN A 109 13.34 3.57 -17.71
N GLN A 110 13.24 4.86 -17.38
CA GLN A 110 14.39 5.75 -17.34
C GLN A 110 15.42 5.35 -16.28
N GLN A 111 14.99 4.87 -15.12
CA GLN A 111 15.92 4.38 -14.09
C GLN A 111 16.55 3.04 -14.46
N MET A 112 15.78 2.14 -15.08
CA MET A 112 16.25 0.85 -15.56
C MET A 112 17.25 1.02 -16.71
N ALA A 113 16.98 1.95 -17.64
CA ALA A 113 17.93 2.32 -18.69
C ALA A 113 19.25 2.89 -18.15
N LYS A 114 19.25 3.51 -16.97
CA LYS A 114 20.46 4.01 -16.30
C LYS A 114 21.23 2.93 -15.54
N MET A 115 20.57 1.84 -15.18
CA MET A 115 21.17 0.72 -14.44
C MET A 115 21.58 -0.44 -15.35
N MET A 116 21.08 -0.50 -16.59
CA MET A 116 21.58 -1.42 -17.60
C MET A 116 22.90 -0.90 -18.18
N ASP A 117 23.94 -1.74 -18.14
CA ASP A 117 25.23 -1.41 -18.74
C ASP A 117 25.04 -1.13 -20.24
N PRO A 118 25.47 0.04 -20.75
CA PRO A 118 25.31 0.42 -22.16
C PRO A 118 25.96 -0.56 -23.15
N ARG A 119 26.89 -1.41 -22.71
CA ARG A 119 27.47 -2.48 -23.53
C ARG A 119 26.51 -3.63 -23.75
N VAL A 120 25.73 -4.01 -22.73
CA VAL A 120 24.68 -5.02 -22.86
C VAL A 120 23.54 -4.48 -23.73
N LEU A 121 23.21 -3.19 -23.59
CA LEU A 121 22.20 -2.53 -24.43
C LEU A 121 22.62 -2.50 -25.91
N HIS A 122 23.89 -2.23 -26.21
CA HIS A 122 24.41 -2.32 -27.58
C HIS A 122 24.42 -3.75 -28.13
N GLN A 123 24.79 -4.72 -27.30
CA GLN A 123 24.82 -6.13 -27.66
C GLN A 123 23.41 -6.70 -27.91
N MET A 124 22.38 -6.13 -27.28
CA MET A 124 20.96 -6.48 -27.47
C MET A 124 20.23 -5.64 -28.54
N GLY A 125 20.96 -4.86 -29.36
CA GLY A 125 20.37 -4.11 -30.48
C GLY A 125 19.73 -2.77 -30.09
N GLY A 126 20.09 -2.21 -28.94
CA GLY A 126 19.62 -0.92 -28.47
C GLY A 126 18.13 -0.88 -28.13
N PHE A 127 17.60 0.33 -27.97
CA PHE A 127 16.18 0.57 -27.68
C PHE A 127 15.24 0.01 -28.76
N SER A 128 15.71 -0.07 -30.01
CA SER A 128 14.98 -0.66 -31.15
C SER A 128 14.91 -2.20 -31.05
N GLY A 129 16.00 -2.85 -30.64
CA GLY A 129 16.04 -4.30 -30.39
C GLY A 129 15.10 -4.72 -29.26
N LEU A 130 15.06 -3.94 -28.18
CA LEU A 130 14.10 -4.13 -27.08
C LEU A 130 12.64 -3.97 -27.53
N GLN A 131 12.33 -3.02 -28.42
CA GLN A 131 10.98 -2.82 -28.93
C GLN A 131 10.51 -3.99 -29.81
N ASN A 132 11.40 -4.54 -30.64
CA ASN A 132 11.12 -5.73 -31.45
C ASN A 132 11.00 -6.99 -30.59
N MET A 133 11.84 -7.12 -29.56
CA MET A 133 11.75 -8.22 -28.60
C MET A 133 10.46 -8.14 -27.77
N MET A 134 10.03 -6.95 -27.37
CA MET A 134 8.78 -6.77 -26.64
C MET A 134 7.55 -7.07 -27.51
N ARG A 135 7.59 -6.72 -28.81
CA ARG A 135 6.57 -7.13 -29.78
C ARG A 135 6.52 -8.65 -29.94
N GLN A 136 7.68 -9.30 -29.99
CA GLN A 136 7.79 -10.76 -30.15
C GLN A 136 7.38 -11.50 -28.86
N LEU A 137 7.71 -10.96 -27.69
CA LEU A 137 7.32 -11.49 -26.39
C LEU A 137 5.83 -11.26 -26.11
N GLN A 138 5.29 -10.11 -26.51
CA GLN A 138 3.85 -9.82 -26.44
C GLN A 138 3.08 -10.75 -27.38
N GLY A 139 3.60 -11.00 -28.59
CA GLY A 139 3.05 -11.98 -29.53
C GLY A 139 3.13 -13.43 -29.03
N ALA A 140 4.23 -13.83 -28.39
CA ALA A 140 4.42 -15.16 -27.81
C ALA A 140 3.58 -15.38 -26.54
N ALA A 141 3.41 -14.34 -25.71
CA ALA A 141 2.56 -14.39 -24.51
C ALA A 141 1.05 -14.39 -24.86
N SER A 142 0.64 -13.78 -25.98
CA SER A 142 -0.74 -13.86 -26.48
C SER A 142 -1.01 -15.09 -27.36
N GLY A 143 0.01 -15.72 -27.95
CA GLY A 143 -0.13 -16.89 -28.83
C GLY A 143 -0.27 -18.22 -28.10
N ASN A 144 0.33 -18.37 -26.91
CA ASN A 144 0.33 -19.65 -26.17
C ASN A 144 -0.94 -19.90 -25.33
N VAL A 145 -1.82 -18.91 -25.15
CA VAL A 145 -3.11 -19.12 -24.47
C VAL A 145 -4.16 -19.69 -25.44
N ASN A 146 -4.10 -19.32 -26.72
CA ASN A 146 -5.10 -19.74 -27.71
C ASN A 146 -4.90 -21.18 -28.19
N ASN A 147 -3.67 -21.70 -28.17
CA ASN A 147 -3.36 -23.07 -28.59
C ASN A 147 -3.62 -24.13 -27.50
N LEU A 148 -3.72 -23.74 -26.22
CA LEU A 148 -4.12 -24.65 -25.14
C LEU A 148 -5.64 -24.80 -25.01
N MET A 149 -6.43 -23.86 -25.52
CA MET A 149 -7.89 -23.90 -25.44
C MET A 149 -8.54 -24.73 -26.56
N ASN A 150 -7.79 -25.11 -27.59
CA ASN A 150 -8.28 -25.85 -28.76
C ASN A 150 -7.82 -27.32 -28.81
N MET A 151 -7.19 -27.83 -27.75
CA MET A 151 -6.75 -29.22 -27.66
C MET A 151 -7.65 -30.06 -26.73
N GLY A 152 -8.87 -29.57 -26.49
CA GLY A 152 -9.91 -30.18 -25.66
C GLY A 152 -11.27 -30.27 -26.36
N LYS A 153 -11.28 -30.40 -27.68
CA LYS A 153 -12.44 -30.87 -28.45
C LYS A 153 -12.07 -32.11 -29.23
#